data_AF-A0A8H3EAL2-F1
#
_entry.id   AF-A0A8H3EAL2-F1
#
_cell.length_a   1.000
_cell.length_b   1.000
_cell.length_c   1.000
_cell.angle_alpha   90.00
_cell.angle_beta   90.00
_cell.angle_gamma   90.00
#
_symmetry.space_group_name_H-M   'P 1'
#
loop_
_entity.id
_entity.type
_entity.pdbx_description
1 polymer ?
#
loop_
_entity_poly.entity_id
_entity_poly.type
_entity_poly.pdbx_seq_one_letter_code
_entity_poly.pdbx_strand_id
1 'polypeptide(L)'
;MDPIKYASLAVDEYEDIEQGKEKTNEWRKSIVNPCKPSNALRNALAMGCGILFLSAYAFSKSPLDFRAMHTARRDDMHLPALPTYQLDPELISHLGPYGPRHVIPSKFSSEAPKGCDVSMISILQRHGARYPTGDGEGARIDAALGKLSQVTNVTDPSLQFVLDFKYPYIADQLVLLGQKQ
;
A
#
# COMPACT_ATOMS: atom_id res chain seq x y z
N MET A 1 -14.28 26.93 -26.86
CA MET A 1 -13.56 25.76 -26.30
C MET A 1 -14.30 24.54 -26.82
N ASP A 2 -13.69 23.85 -27.79
CA ASP A 2 -14.32 22.74 -28.51
C ASP A 2 -14.48 21.48 -27.64
N PRO A 3 -15.64 20.81 -27.67
CA PRO A 3 -15.81 19.51 -27.04
C PRO A 3 -15.41 18.42 -28.03
N ILE A 4 -14.28 17.75 -27.79
CA ILE A 4 -13.93 16.54 -28.54
C ILE A 4 -14.78 15.37 -28.05
N LYS A 5 -15.45 14.77 -29.03
CA LYS A 5 -16.27 13.57 -29.05
C LYS A 5 -15.64 12.39 -28.30
N TYR A 6 -16.36 11.81 -27.35
CA TYR A 6 -16.12 10.42 -26.94
C TYR A 6 -16.75 9.50 -27.98
N ALA A 7 -15.90 8.80 -28.73
CA ALA A 7 -16.29 7.72 -29.61
C ALA A 7 -16.41 6.41 -28.80
N SER A 8 -17.47 5.67 -29.11
CA SER A 8 -17.80 4.33 -28.61
C SER A 8 -16.67 3.32 -28.87
N LEU A 9 -16.04 2.81 -27.81
CA LEU A 9 -15.20 1.61 -27.85
C LEU A 9 -15.95 0.49 -27.13
N ALA A 10 -16.79 -0.22 -27.88
CA ALA A 10 -17.56 -1.35 -27.36
C ALA A 10 -17.68 -2.44 -28.43
N VAL A 11 -16.56 -2.84 -29.05
CA VAL A 11 -16.46 -4.08 -29.85
C VAL A 11 -14.98 -4.50 -29.91
N ASP A 12 -14.36 -4.87 -28.79
CA ASP A 12 -13.07 -5.59 -28.80
C ASP A 12 -12.88 -6.53 -27.59
N GLU A 13 -13.87 -6.63 -26.69
CA GLU A 13 -13.68 -7.25 -25.36
C GLU A 13 -13.94 -8.78 -25.33
N TYR A 14 -14.17 -9.44 -26.47
CA TYR A 14 -14.57 -10.86 -26.46
C TYR A 14 -13.53 -11.86 -26.99
N GLU A 15 -12.54 -11.43 -27.80
CA GLU A 15 -11.49 -12.36 -28.28
C GLU A 15 -10.27 -12.46 -27.36
N ASP A 16 -10.08 -11.52 -26.42
CA ASP A 16 -8.89 -11.47 -25.55
C ASP A 16 -8.95 -12.44 -24.35
N ILE A 17 -10.12 -13.02 -24.06
CA ILE A 17 -10.34 -13.86 -22.87
C ILE A 17 -9.84 -15.29 -23.07
N GLU A 18 -9.87 -15.83 -24.30
CA GLU A 18 -9.38 -17.19 -24.57
C GLU A 18 -7.84 -17.22 -24.72
N GLN A 19 -7.24 -16.18 -25.30
CA GLN A 19 -5.78 -16.07 -25.40
C GLN A 19 -5.11 -15.80 -24.03
N GLY A 20 -5.86 -15.21 -23.09
CA GLY A 20 -5.44 -15.05 -21.69
C GLY A 20 -5.37 -16.36 -20.90
N LYS A 21 -6.28 -17.32 -21.16
CA LYS A 21 -6.33 -18.60 -20.45
C LYS A 21 -5.16 -19.52 -20.80
N GLU A 22 -4.74 -19.55 -22.06
CA GLU A 22 -3.61 -20.40 -22.48
C GLU A 22 -2.28 -19.87 -21.95
N LYS A 23 -2.07 -18.55 -21.97
CA LYS A 23 -0.88 -17.89 -21.39
C LYS A 23 -0.80 -18.05 -19.87
N THR A 24 -1.91 -18.08 -19.13
CA THR A 24 -1.87 -18.31 -17.67
C THR A 24 -1.35 -19.71 -17.26
N ASN A 25 -1.47 -20.70 -18.15
CA ASN A 25 -1.02 -22.07 -17.88
C ASN A 25 0.50 -22.23 -18.04
N GLU A 26 1.12 -21.38 -18.85
CA GLU A 26 2.57 -21.35 -19.07
C GLU A 26 3.29 -20.68 -17.89
N TRP A 27 2.75 -19.57 -17.38
CA TRP A 27 3.25 -18.92 -16.15
C TRP A 27 3.17 -19.83 -14.93
N ARG A 28 2.10 -20.64 -14.79
CA ARG A 28 1.97 -21.61 -13.68
C ARG A 28 3.04 -22.69 -13.67
N LYS A 29 3.58 -23.08 -14.84
CA LYS A 29 4.66 -24.08 -14.94
C LYS A 29 6.05 -23.48 -14.70
N SER A 30 6.18 -22.16 -14.85
CA SER A 30 7.44 -21.42 -14.65
C SER A 30 7.65 -20.93 -13.21
N ILE A 31 6.66 -21.09 -12.32
CA ILE A 31 6.87 -20.91 -10.87
C ILE A 31 7.64 -22.12 -10.33
N VAL A 32 8.92 -22.18 -10.66
CA VAL A 32 9.91 -22.95 -9.93
C VAL A 32 9.85 -22.43 -8.50
N ASN A 33 9.42 -23.25 -7.54
CA ASN A 33 9.42 -22.91 -6.12
C ASN A 33 10.80 -22.33 -5.71
N PRO A 34 10.93 -21.01 -5.54
CA PRO A 34 12.23 -20.40 -5.30
C PRO A 34 12.68 -20.62 -3.84
N CYS A 35 11.79 -21.07 -2.96
CA CYS A 35 12.07 -21.37 -1.56
C CYS A 35 12.49 -22.83 -1.31
N LYS A 36 13.07 -23.54 -2.30
CA LYS A 36 13.73 -24.83 -2.05
C LYS A 36 15.21 -24.56 -1.74
N PRO A 37 15.72 -24.89 -0.54
CA PRO A 37 17.16 -24.78 -0.28
C PRO A 37 17.89 -25.70 -1.25
N SER A 38 18.77 -25.10 -2.05
CA SER A 38 19.70 -25.84 -2.89
C SER A 38 20.69 -26.55 -1.98
N ASN A 39 20.54 -27.86 -1.81
CA ASN A 39 21.53 -28.71 -1.17
C ASN A 39 22.71 -29.02 -2.12
N ALA A 40 22.90 -28.23 -3.18
CA ALA A 40 23.91 -28.46 -4.21
C ALA A 40 25.24 -27.80 -3.82
N LEU A 41 25.84 -28.26 -2.73
CA LEU A 41 27.30 -28.25 -2.56
C LEU A 41 27.73 -29.21 -1.46
N ARG A 42 27.46 -30.50 -1.66
CA ARG A 42 28.20 -31.57 -0.97
C ARG A 42 28.67 -32.53 -2.04
N ASN A 43 29.99 -32.74 -2.08
CA ASN A 43 30.73 -33.63 -2.99
C ASN A 43 31.26 -32.93 -4.25
N ALA A 44 32.21 -32.02 -4.06
CA ALA A 44 33.34 -31.92 -4.97
C ALA A 44 34.62 -31.83 -4.12
N LEU A 45 35.66 -32.51 -4.60
CA LEU A 45 37.04 -32.48 -4.14
C LEU A 45 37.47 -33.53 -3.09
N ALA A 46 37.60 -34.77 -3.55
CA ALA A 46 38.72 -35.63 -3.13
C ALA A 46 39.54 -35.95 -4.37
N MET A 47 40.72 -35.31 -4.50
CA MET A 47 41.97 -35.84 -5.07
C MET A 47 42.95 -34.70 -5.38
N GLY A 48 44.01 -34.61 -4.57
CA GLY A 48 45.33 -34.23 -5.09
C GLY A 48 45.77 -32.76 -5.08
N CYS A 49 45.72 -32.06 -3.94
CA CYS A 49 46.71 -31.02 -3.58
C CYS A 49 46.51 -30.48 -2.14
N GLY A 50 46.47 -31.37 -1.14
CA GLY A 50 46.72 -30.96 0.24
C GLY A 50 48.23 -30.76 0.37
N ILE A 51 48.78 -29.55 0.46
CA ILE A 51 48.85 -28.76 1.69
C ILE A 51 49.02 -27.26 1.36
N LEU A 52 49.09 -26.86 0.08
CA LEU A 52 49.35 -25.47 -0.32
C LEU A 52 48.10 -24.62 -0.64
N PHE A 53 46.90 -25.21 -0.69
CA PHE A 53 45.65 -24.46 -0.89
C PHE A 53 44.89 -24.14 0.40
N LEU A 54 45.26 -24.72 1.55
CA LEU A 54 44.60 -24.45 2.83
C LEU A 54 44.95 -23.06 3.41
N SER A 55 46.10 -22.48 3.06
CA SER A 55 46.46 -21.12 3.48
C SER A 55 45.78 -20.03 2.63
N ALA A 56 45.47 -20.31 1.37
CA ALA A 56 44.76 -19.36 0.50
C ALA A 56 43.24 -19.34 0.76
N TYR A 57 42.65 -20.48 1.15
CA TYR A 57 41.22 -20.55 1.49
C TYR A 57 40.89 -19.86 2.83
N ALA A 58 41.87 -19.73 3.73
CA ALA A 58 41.70 -19.00 4.98
C ALA A 58 41.61 -17.46 4.79
N PHE A 59 42.03 -16.93 3.63
CA PHE A 59 42.03 -15.49 3.33
C PHE A 59 41.11 -15.06 2.18
N SER A 60 40.45 -15.99 1.49
CA SER A 60 39.45 -15.65 0.46
C SER A 60 38.03 -15.49 1.00
N LYS A 61 37.83 -15.43 2.33
CA LYS A 61 36.57 -14.92 2.88
C LYS A 61 36.50 -13.42 2.61
N SER A 62 35.92 -13.10 1.46
CA SER A 62 35.48 -11.76 1.11
C SER A 62 34.85 -11.10 2.35
N PRO A 63 35.29 -9.91 2.79
CA PRO A 63 34.72 -9.20 3.93
C PRO A 63 33.30 -8.67 3.67
N LEU A 64 32.67 -9.07 2.55
CA LEU A 64 31.33 -8.70 2.13
C LEU A 64 30.38 -9.89 2.22
N ASP A 65 30.48 -10.68 3.29
CA ASP A 65 29.40 -11.61 3.64
C ASP A 65 28.30 -10.80 4.36
N PHE A 66 27.54 -10.02 3.59
CA PHE A 66 26.39 -9.24 4.06
C PHE A 66 25.33 -10.13 4.74
N ARG A 67 25.41 -11.45 4.57
CA ARG A 67 24.52 -12.42 5.23
C ARG A 67 24.78 -12.55 6.73
N ALA A 68 26.02 -12.32 7.18
CA ALA A 68 26.36 -12.35 8.61
C ALA A 68 25.98 -11.06 9.35
N MET A 69 25.65 -9.97 8.63
CA MET A 69 25.26 -8.68 9.23
C MET A 69 23.73 -8.51 9.37
N HIS A 70 22.94 -9.51 8.97
CA HIS A 70 21.50 -9.56 9.19
C HIS A 70 21.05 -10.57 10.24
N THR A 71 21.96 -11.07 11.09
CA THR A 71 21.61 -11.38 12.48
C THR A 71 21.61 -10.09 13.33
N ALA A 72 21.13 -8.99 12.74
CA ALA A 72 20.62 -7.87 13.51
C ALA A 72 19.43 -8.42 14.28
N ARG A 73 19.65 -8.63 15.58
CA ARG A 73 18.66 -8.60 16.66
C ARG A 73 17.22 -8.60 16.16
N ARG A 74 16.56 -9.72 16.38
CA ARG A 74 15.13 -9.79 16.63
C ARG A 74 14.82 -9.12 18.00
N ASP A 75 15.39 -7.94 18.26
CA ASP A 75 14.89 -7.06 19.31
C ASP A 75 13.69 -6.40 18.69
N ASP A 76 12.54 -6.78 19.25
CA ASP A 76 11.22 -6.17 19.20
C ASP A 76 11.20 -4.74 18.62
N MET A 77 11.37 -4.63 17.30
CA MET A 77 11.13 -3.39 16.59
C MET A 77 9.61 -3.27 16.56
N HIS A 78 9.07 -2.72 17.64
CA HIS A 78 7.68 -2.36 17.77
C HIS A 78 7.43 -1.27 16.74
N LEU A 79 7.22 -1.68 15.49
CA LEU A 79 6.72 -0.81 14.45
C LEU A 79 5.46 -0.17 15.03
N PRO A 80 5.35 1.17 15.04
CA PRO A 80 4.19 1.81 15.60
C PRO A 80 2.97 1.22 14.91
N ALA A 81 2.11 0.59 15.70
CA ALA A 81 0.84 0.09 15.19
C ALA A 81 0.14 1.28 14.54
N LEU A 82 -0.22 1.14 13.27
CA LEU A 82 -0.97 2.17 12.58
C LEU A 82 -2.23 2.45 13.39
N PRO A 83 -2.61 3.72 13.57
CA PRO A 83 -3.74 4.05 14.42
C PRO A 83 -5.00 3.38 13.87
N THR A 84 -5.67 2.61 14.72
CA THR A 84 -6.97 2.05 14.44
C THR A 84 -8.02 3.05 14.93
N TYR A 85 -8.97 3.35 14.05
CA TYR A 85 -10.09 4.23 14.36
C TYR A 85 -11.34 3.37 14.39
N GLN A 86 -12.14 3.50 15.47
CA GLN A 86 -13.48 2.91 15.52
C GLN A 86 -14.39 3.78 14.66
N LEU A 87 -14.50 3.42 13.40
CA LEU A 87 -15.33 4.08 12.41
C LEU A 87 -16.39 3.09 11.94
N ASP A 88 -17.56 3.58 11.59
CA ASP A 88 -18.63 2.78 11.02
C ASP A 88 -18.15 2.10 9.71
N PRO A 89 -18.14 0.75 9.63
CA PRO A 89 -17.71 0.04 8.43
C PRO A 89 -18.53 0.39 7.19
N GLU A 90 -19.83 0.68 7.36
CA GLU A 90 -20.70 1.09 6.27
C GLU A 90 -20.27 2.46 5.75
N LEU A 91 -19.96 3.41 6.62
CA LEU A 91 -19.48 4.72 6.19
C LEU A 91 -18.13 4.63 5.46
N ILE A 92 -17.14 3.94 6.05
CA ILE A 92 -15.79 3.86 5.49
C ILE A 92 -15.79 3.27 4.08
N SER A 93 -16.61 2.24 3.85
CA SER A 93 -16.68 1.56 2.55
C SER A 93 -17.27 2.43 1.43
N HIS A 94 -17.94 3.53 1.75
CA HIS A 94 -18.63 4.39 0.77
C HIS A 94 -18.03 5.80 0.61
N LEU A 95 -16.96 6.15 1.35
CA LEU A 95 -16.31 7.47 1.25
C LEU A 95 -15.27 7.59 0.12
N GLY A 96 -14.99 6.49 -0.60
CA GLY A 96 -14.03 6.46 -1.70
C GLY A 96 -12.66 7.05 -1.29
N PRO A 97 -12.11 8.03 -2.05
CA PRO A 97 -10.79 8.59 -1.77
C PRO A 97 -10.75 9.51 -0.54
N TYR A 98 -11.88 9.82 0.09
CA TYR A 98 -11.96 10.61 1.31
C TYR A 98 -12.01 9.74 2.57
N GLY A 99 -12.20 8.42 2.39
CA GLY A 99 -12.17 7.45 3.49
C GLY A 99 -10.79 7.43 4.15
N PRO A 100 -10.73 7.46 5.50
CA PRO A 100 -9.51 7.16 6.23
C PRO A 100 -8.92 5.81 5.84
N ARG A 101 -7.59 5.67 5.93
CA ARG A 101 -6.92 4.37 5.75
C ARG A 101 -7.56 3.34 6.69
N HIS A 102 -7.91 2.19 6.15
CA HIS A 102 -8.40 1.03 6.90
C HIS A 102 -7.80 -0.25 6.32
N VAL A 103 -7.79 -1.32 7.11
CA VAL A 103 -7.30 -2.63 6.66
C VAL A 103 -8.36 -3.27 5.77
N ILE A 104 -7.96 -3.71 4.58
CA ILE A 104 -8.82 -4.51 3.72
C ILE A 104 -8.62 -5.98 4.08
N PRO A 105 -9.68 -6.69 4.51
CA PRO A 105 -9.57 -8.11 4.82
C PRO A 105 -9.18 -8.89 3.57
N SER A 106 -8.20 -9.77 3.72
CA SER A 106 -7.72 -10.65 2.66
C SER A 106 -7.85 -12.11 3.09
N LYS A 107 -8.17 -12.99 2.14
CA LYS A 107 -8.10 -14.45 2.37
C LYS A 107 -6.67 -14.96 2.47
N PHE A 108 -5.70 -14.16 2.02
CA PHE A 108 -4.27 -14.49 2.05
C PHE A 108 -3.58 -13.75 3.18
N SER A 109 -2.69 -14.44 3.89
CA SER A 109 -1.86 -13.84 4.93
C SER A 109 -0.93 -12.78 4.33
N SER A 110 -0.74 -11.66 5.03
CA SER A 110 0.25 -10.64 4.72
C SER A 110 1.65 -10.97 5.28
N GLU A 111 1.79 -12.06 6.03
CA GLU A 111 3.07 -12.50 6.58
C GLU A 111 3.97 -13.08 5.49
N ALA A 112 5.28 -12.99 5.69
CA ALA A 112 6.25 -13.67 4.85
C ALA A 112 6.01 -15.20 4.92
N PRO A 113 5.92 -15.91 3.77
CA PRO A 113 5.77 -17.37 3.77
C PRO A 113 6.90 -18.09 4.51
N LYS A 114 6.59 -19.26 5.08
CA LYS A 114 7.55 -20.06 5.84
C LYS A 114 8.77 -20.41 4.97
N GLY A 115 9.96 -20.09 5.46
CA GLY A 115 11.24 -20.38 4.80
C GLY A 115 11.66 -19.40 3.71
N CYS A 116 10.94 -18.27 3.57
CA CYS A 116 11.32 -17.20 2.66
C CYS A 116 11.65 -15.92 3.47
N ASP A 117 12.67 -15.17 3.04
CA ASP A 117 13.09 -13.90 3.66
C ASP A 117 12.83 -12.73 2.70
N VAL A 118 12.46 -11.57 3.24
CA VAL A 118 12.27 -10.35 2.45
C VAL A 118 13.63 -9.72 2.16
N SER A 119 14.01 -9.64 0.89
CA SER A 119 15.30 -9.04 0.47
C SER A 119 15.22 -7.55 0.16
N MET A 120 14.03 -7.03 -0.18
CA MET A 120 13.79 -5.62 -0.48
C MET A 120 12.32 -5.28 -0.27
N ILE A 121 12.04 -4.05 0.18
CA ILE A 121 10.70 -3.48 0.31
C ILE A 121 10.67 -2.12 -0.39
N SER A 122 9.61 -1.85 -1.15
CA SER A 122 9.28 -0.52 -1.66
C SER A 122 7.87 -0.16 -1.20
N ILE A 123 7.72 1.02 -0.59
CA ILE A 123 6.45 1.50 -0.04
C ILE A 123 5.99 2.72 -0.83
N LEU A 124 4.78 2.64 -1.39
CA LEU A 124 4.08 3.77 -1.98
C LEU A 124 2.95 4.20 -1.04
N GLN A 125 3.00 5.45 -0.60
CA GLN A 125 2.05 6.02 0.35
C GLN A 125 1.45 7.31 -0.20
N ARG A 126 0.14 7.48 0.00
CA ARG A 126 -0.55 8.76 -0.19
C ARG A 126 -0.41 9.57 1.11
N HIS A 127 -0.56 10.89 1.00
CA HIS A 127 -0.78 11.76 2.16
C HIS A 127 -2.00 11.30 2.99
N GLY A 128 -2.02 11.62 4.29
CA GLY A 128 -3.15 11.37 5.18
C GLY A 128 -4.38 12.25 4.89
N ALA A 129 -5.42 12.10 5.70
CA ALA A 129 -6.62 12.94 5.63
C ALA A 129 -6.29 14.43 5.77
N ARG A 130 -6.93 15.26 4.95
CA ARG A 130 -6.68 16.71 4.88
C ARG A 130 -7.97 17.49 4.75
N TYR A 131 -7.88 18.78 5.04
CA TYR A 131 -8.91 19.74 4.71
C TYR A 131 -9.06 19.90 3.18
N PRO A 132 -10.20 20.45 2.71
CA PRO A 132 -10.43 20.75 1.31
C PRO A 132 -9.33 21.64 0.71
N THR A 133 -9.18 21.58 -0.62
CA THR A 133 -8.28 22.49 -1.32
C THR A 133 -8.86 23.91 -1.31
N GLY A 134 -8.03 24.93 -1.07
CA GLY A 134 -8.52 26.31 -0.92
C GLY A 134 -9.29 26.80 -2.14
N ASP A 135 -8.64 26.82 -3.31
CA ASP A 135 -9.21 27.33 -4.56
C ASP A 135 -10.17 26.34 -5.26
N GLY A 136 -10.38 25.16 -4.68
CA GLY A 136 -11.21 24.10 -5.26
C GLY A 136 -12.45 23.83 -4.42
N GLU A 137 -12.43 22.71 -3.71
CA GLU A 137 -13.59 22.27 -2.93
C GLU A 137 -13.85 23.16 -1.71
N GLY A 138 -12.81 23.77 -1.13
CA GLY A 138 -12.94 24.76 -0.05
C GLY A 138 -13.79 25.95 -0.45
N ALA A 139 -13.44 26.61 -1.58
CA ALA A 139 -14.22 27.72 -2.11
C ALA A 139 -15.69 27.36 -2.40
N ARG A 140 -15.97 26.12 -2.86
CA ARG A 140 -17.34 25.64 -3.09
C ARG A 140 -18.11 25.44 -1.78
N ILE A 141 -17.44 24.89 -0.77
CA ILE A 141 -18.01 24.73 0.58
C ILE A 141 -18.31 26.11 1.16
N ASP A 142 -17.39 27.08 1.07
CA ASP A 142 -17.60 28.43 1.58
C ASP A 142 -18.78 29.13 0.89
N ALA A 143 -18.90 28.98 -0.42
CA ALA A 143 -20.06 29.49 -1.16
C ALA A 143 -21.38 28.86 -0.72
N ALA A 144 -21.39 27.57 -0.37
CA ALA A 144 -22.57 26.90 0.17
C ALA A 144 -22.88 27.37 1.60
N LEU A 145 -21.87 27.51 2.45
CA LEU A 145 -22.01 28.03 3.82
C LEU A 145 -22.53 29.47 3.83
N GLY A 146 -22.10 30.31 2.88
CA GLY A 146 -22.63 31.67 2.74
C GLY A 146 -24.11 31.74 2.35
N LYS A 147 -24.65 30.69 1.71
CA LYS A 147 -26.10 30.56 1.49
C LYS A 147 -26.80 30.06 2.75
N LEU A 148 -26.21 29.08 3.43
CA LEU A 148 -26.77 28.51 4.66
C LEU A 148 -26.82 29.53 5.81
N SER A 149 -25.87 30.47 5.88
CA SER A 149 -25.87 31.52 6.90
C SER A 149 -27.05 32.50 6.81
N GLN A 150 -27.83 32.48 5.72
CA GLN A 150 -29.03 33.30 5.54
C GLN A 150 -30.29 32.58 6.05
N VAL A 151 -30.19 31.30 6.40
CA VAL A 151 -31.31 30.51 6.92
C VAL A 151 -31.58 30.91 8.37
N THR A 152 -32.82 31.31 8.66
CA THR A 152 -33.25 31.75 10.00
C THR A 152 -34.15 30.76 10.71
N ASN A 153 -34.68 29.76 9.99
CA ASN A 153 -35.54 28.73 10.53
C ASN A 153 -35.41 27.44 9.69
N VAL A 154 -35.54 26.28 10.34
CA VAL A 154 -35.57 24.97 9.70
C VAL A 154 -36.82 24.21 10.15
N THR A 155 -37.47 23.53 9.21
CA THR A 155 -38.67 22.72 9.49
C THR A 155 -38.30 21.31 9.94
N ASP A 156 -37.19 20.76 9.45
CA ASP A 156 -36.68 19.45 9.85
C ASP A 156 -35.81 19.60 11.11
N PRO A 157 -36.18 18.96 12.24
CA PRO A 157 -35.38 19.01 13.47
C PRO A 157 -33.94 18.50 13.30
N SER A 158 -33.68 17.58 12.36
CA SER A 158 -32.34 17.05 12.10
C SER A 158 -31.37 18.07 11.51
N LEU A 159 -31.89 19.18 10.96
CA LEU A 159 -31.12 20.27 10.37
C LEU A 159 -30.92 21.47 11.29
N GLN A 160 -31.36 21.40 12.55
CA GLN A 160 -31.22 22.52 13.50
C GLN A 160 -29.78 23.00 13.67
N PHE A 161 -28.81 22.09 13.56
CA PHE A 161 -27.39 22.42 13.63
C PHE A 161 -26.94 23.41 12.54
N VAL A 162 -27.66 23.51 11.41
CA VAL A 162 -27.28 24.38 10.30
C VAL A 162 -27.35 25.86 10.68
N LEU A 163 -28.24 26.23 11.61
CA LEU A 163 -28.46 27.63 12.01
C LEU A 163 -27.24 28.27 12.67
N ASP A 164 -26.41 27.47 13.33
CA ASP A 164 -25.20 27.94 14.02
C ASP A 164 -23.91 27.22 13.57
N PHE A 165 -24.01 26.39 12.53
CA PHE A 165 -22.88 25.63 12.00
C PHE A 165 -21.75 26.53 11.52
N LYS A 166 -20.53 26.23 11.98
CA LYS A 166 -19.30 26.83 11.48
C LYS A 166 -18.35 25.72 11.09
N TYR A 167 -17.72 25.86 9.92
CA TYR A 167 -16.74 24.91 9.43
C TYR A 167 -15.33 25.53 9.45
N PRO A 168 -14.60 25.49 10.58
CA PRO A 168 -13.24 25.98 10.63
C PRO A 168 -12.31 24.97 9.94
N TYR A 169 -11.78 25.35 8.79
CA TYR A 169 -10.76 24.58 8.10
C TYR A 169 -9.56 25.44 7.70
N ILE A 170 -8.40 24.81 7.59
CA ILE A 170 -7.19 25.42 7.03
C ILE A 170 -6.91 24.70 5.73
N ALA A 171 -7.08 25.40 4.61
CA ALA A 171 -6.97 24.83 3.27
C ALA A 171 -5.71 23.96 3.11
N ASP A 172 -5.88 22.80 2.45
CA ASP A 172 -4.83 21.87 2.06
C ASP A 172 -4.07 21.15 3.20
N GLN A 173 -4.23 21.60 4.45
CA GLN A 173 -3.51 21.05 5.60
C GLN A 173 -4.04 19.68 6.03
N LEU A 174 -3.13 18.82 6.51
CA LEU A 174 -3.50 17.58 7.16
C LEU A 174 -4.28 17.87 8.44
N VAL A 175 -5.42 17.20 8.59
CA VAL A 175 -6.15 17.20 9.86
C VAL A 175 -5.39 16.35 10.88
N LEU A 176 -5.67 16.51 12.18
CA LEU A 176 -5.02 15.70 13.24
C LEU A 176 -5.12 14.20 12.99
N LEU A 177 -6.23 13.75 12.40
CA LEU A 177 -6.41 12.37 11.96
C LEU A 177 -5.36 11.96 10.91
N GLY A 178 -5.15 12.81 9.90
CA GLY A 178 -4.21 12.56 8.81
C GLY A 178 -2.75 12.69 9.19
N GLN A 179 -2.43 13.46 10.23
CA GLN A 179 -1.07 13.54 10.79
C GLN A 179 -0.66 12.27 11.52
N LYS A 180 -1.63 11.51 12.05
CA LYS A 180 -1.40 10.23 12.72
C LYS A 180 -1.35 9.05 11.75
N GLN A 181 -1.90 9.22 10.55
CA GLN A 181 -1.94 8.21 9.47
C GLN A 181 -0.61 8.13 8.73
#